data_AF-A0AAV8WZ34-F1
#
_entry.id   AF-A0AAV8WZ34-F1
#
_cell.length_a   1.000
_cell.length_b   1.000
_cell.length_c   1.000
_cell.angle_alpha   90.00
_cell.angle_beta   90.00
_cell.angle_gamma   90.00
#
_symmetry.space_group_name_H-M   'P 1'
#
loop_
_entity.id
_entity.type
_entity.pdbx_description
1 polymer ?
#
loop_
_entity_poly.entity_id
_entity_poly.type
_entity_poly.pdbx_seq_one_letter_code
_entity_poly.pdbx_strand_id
1 'polypeptide(L)'
;MFEEIAKEMQDTTKTRISGTNCENRWKVLVRNYKKYIDNSKLTGRSRKVFEYADIMHTILGSKKNIYPVLLLSSDTINTPEESADDMDNVMEMSTEPDVQENKTETRAETVSAPVTQRKAVTNQKEKKRLKSVILKDIRCDRQNYYKKRLEIEEKKLLEKKKEK
;
A
#
# COMPACT_ATOMS: atom_id res chain seq x y z
N MET A 1 32.88 -12.42 13.38
CA MET A 1 32.31 -11.28 12.58
C MET A 1 31.62 -10.22 13.45
N PHE A 2 30.31 -10.30 13.75
CA PHE A 2 29.62 -9.16 14.38
C PHE A 2 30.11 -8.81 15.80
N GLU A 3 30.61 -9.77 16.58
CA GLU A 3 31.24 -9.49 17.88
C GLU A 3 32.63 -8.83 17.76
N GLU A 4 33.37 -9.02 16.65
CA GLU A 4 34.62 -8.27 16.40
C GLU A 4 34.32 -6.79 16.10
N ILE A 5 33.33 -6.54 15.23
CA ILE A 5 32.82 -5.19 14.93
C ILE A 5 32.30 -4.53 16.22
N ALA A 6 31.62 -5.29 17.08
CA ALA A 6 31.14 -4.78 18.36
C ALA A 6 32.29 -4.40 19.31
N LYS A 7 33.40 -5.16 19.32
CA LYS A 7 34.60 -4.83 20.09
C LYS A 7 35.26 -3.55 19.57
N GLU A 8 35.50 -3.45 18.27
CA GLU A 8 36.07 -2.25 17.63
C GLU A 8 35.21 -0.99 17.89
N MET A 9 33.88 -1.16 17.85
CA MET A 9 32.94 -0.10 18.24
C MET A 9 32.99 0.22 19.75
N GLN A 10 33.16 -0.76 20.64
CA GLN A 10 33.34 -0.51 22.08
C GLN A 10 34.61 0.31 22.34
N ASP A 11 35.73 -0.08 21.75
CA ASP A 11 37.03 0.59 21.91
C ASP A 11 36.96 2.05 21.44
N THR A 12 36.27 2.30 20.32
CA THR A 12 36.09 3.65 19.74
C THR A 12 35.08 4.51 20.51
N THR A 13 33.91 3.96 20.86
CA THR A 13 32.76 4.73 21.39
C THR A 13 32.60 4.66 22.91
N LYS A 14 33.44 3.88 23.60
CA LYS A 14 33.44 3.64 25.06
C LYS A 14 32.07 3.20 25.61
N THR A 15 31.25 2.60 24.74
CA THR A 15 29.85 2.23 25.01
C THR A 15 29.69 0.72 24.86
N ARG A 16 29.04 0.05 25.82
CA ARG A 16 28.85 -1.41 25.82
C ARG A 16 27.89 -1.85 24.70
N ILE A 17 28.44 -2.45 23.65
CA ILE A 17 27.72 -2.90 22.45
C ILE A 17 28.00 -4.40 22.25
N SER A 18 26.96 -5.23 22.08
CA SER A 18 27.11 -6.63 21.62
C SER A 18 26.98 -6.70 20.10
N GLY A 19 27.58 -7.71 19.46
CA GLY A 19 27.38 -8.03 18.04
C GLY A 19 25.92 -8.24 17.66
N THR A 20 25.06 -8.66 18.59
CA THR A 20 23.59 -8.68 18.38
C THR A 20 23.02 -7.28 18.10
N ASN A 21 23.58 -6.23 18.72
CA ASN A 21 23.18 -4.84 18.43
C ASN A 21 23.70 -4.40 17.06
N CYS A 22 24.94 -4.75 16.71
CA CYS A 22 25.54 -4.46 15.41
C CYS A 22 24.76 -5.15 14.27
N GLU A 23 24.41 -6.43 14.43
CA GLU A 23 23.64 -7.20 13.45
C GLU A 23 22.23 -6.64 13.28
N ASN A 24 21.54 -6.29 14.37
CA ASN A 24 20.22 -5.64 14.30
C ASN A 24 20.29 -4.24 13.67
N ARG A 25 21.33 -3.44 13.96
CA ARG A 25 21.56 -2.14 13.30
C ARG A 25 21.81 -2.33 11.81
N TRP A 26 22.62 -3.31 11.41
CA TRP A 26 22.84 -3.67 10.00
C TRP A 26 21.53 -4.06 9.30
N LYS A 27 20.73 -4.94 9.91
CA LYS A 27 19.38 -5.31 9.41
C LYS A 27 18.47 -4.08 9.25
N VAL A 28 18.53 -3.09 10.15
CA VAL A 28 17.78 -1.83 10.01
C VAL A 28 18.30 -0.99 8.83
N LEU A 29 19.61 -0.81 8.70
CA LEU A 29 20.20 -0.03 7.60
C LEU A 29 19.88 -0.65 6.23
N VAL A 30 19.97 -1.97 6.08
CA VAL A 30 19.58 -2.68 4.84
C VAL A 30 18.09 -2.47 4.50
N ARG A 31 17.19 -2.56 5.50
CA ARG A 31 15.75 -2.30 5.29
C ARG A 31 15.47 -0.84 4.91
N ASN A 32 16.22 0.12 5.46
CA ASN A 32 16.07 1.54 5.14
C ASN A 32 16.62 1.86 3.74
N TYR A 33 17.74 1.27 3.35
CA TYR A 33 18.30 1.40 2.01
C TYR A 33 17.36 0.85 0.93
N LYS A 34 16.75 -0.33 1.13
CA LYS A 34 15.68 -0.84 0.25
C LYS A 34 14.55 0.18 0.08
N LYS A 35 13.97 0.65 1.20
CA LYS A 35 12.89 1.65 1.19
C LYS A 35 13.29 2.94 0.47
N TYR A 36 14.54 3.37 0.57
CA TYR A 36 15.06 4.52 -0.18
C TYR A 36 15.01 4.26 -1.70
N ILE A 37 15.56 3.14 -2.18
CA ILE A 37 15.52 2.74 -3.59
C ILE A 37 14.08 2.59 -4.10
N ASP A 38 13.19 1.96 -3.33
CA ASP A 38 11.79 1.74 -3.72
C ASP A 38 11.03 3.07 -3.88
N ASN A 39 11.20 4.02 -2.95
CA ASN A 39 10.52 5.32 -3.00
C ASN A 39 11.04 6.20 -4.15
N SER A 40 12.34 6.10 -4.47
CA SER A 40 12.94 6.80 -5.61
C SER A 40 12.46 6.28 -6.97
N LYS A 41 12.02 5.01 -7.05
CA LYS A 41 11.51 4.40 -8.29
C LYS A 41 10.00 4.58 -8.51
N LEU A 42 9.16 4.48 -7.47
CA LEU A 42 7.70 4.33 -7.67
C LEU A 42 6.93 5.62 -7.99
N THR A 43 7.14 6.71 -7.24
CA THR A 43 6.20 7.87 -7.29
C THR A 43 6.79 9.25 -7.03
N GLY A 44 8.05 9.38 -6.57
CA GLY A 44 8.73 10.67 -6.35
C GLY A 44 8.09 11.61 -5.29
N ARG A 45 6.94 11.26 -4.72
CA ARG A 45 6.04 12.13 -3.93
C ARG A 45 6.66 12.66 -2.63
N SER A 46 7.76 12.08 -2.18
CA SER A 46 8.64 12.65 -1.17
C SER A 46 10.05 12.11 -1.41
N ARG A 47 11.02 12.97 -1.72
CA ARG A 47 12.44 12.57 -1.73
C ARG A 47 12.82 12.19 -0.30
N LYS A 48 13.18 10.93 -0.08
CA LYS A 48 13.80 10.48 1.16
C LYS A 48 15.31 10.61 1.00
N VAL A 49 15.97 11.29 1.91
CA VAL A 49 17.44 11.29 2.00
C VAL A 49 17.85 10.09 2.85
N PHE A 50 18.96 9.46 2.51
CA PHE A 50 19.58 8.41 3.32
C PHE A 50 21.09 8.65 3.28
N GLU A 51 21.66 9.07 4.42
CA GLU A 51 23.04 9.55 4.56
C GLU A 51 24.10 8.59 3.99
N TYR A 52 23.87 7.28 4.11
CA TYR A 52 24.83 6.23 3.74
C TYR A 52 24.48 5.57 2.39
N ALA A 53 23.77 6.28 1.50
CA ALA A 53 23.29 5.73 0.23
C ALA A 53 24.40 5.18 -0.67
N ASP A 54 25.49 5.92 -0.84
CA ASP A 54 26.57 5.56 -1.77
C ASP A 54 27.40 4.37 -1.25
N ILE A 55 27.69 4.39 0.05
CA ILE A 55 28.35 3.28 0.76
C ILE A 55 27.50 2.01 0.67
N MET A 56 26.19 2.12 0.93
CA MET A 56 25.28 0.99 0.78
C MET A 56 25.11 0.53 -0.67
N HIS A 57 25.11 1.44 -1.65
CA HIS A 57 25.07 1.06 -3.07
C HIS A 57 26.31 0.26 -3.47
N THR A 58 27.49 0.61 -2.95
CA THR A 58 28.73 -0.15 -3.19
C THR A 58 28.67 -1.56 -2.59
N ILE A 59 28.09 -1.73 -1.39
CA ILE A 59 28.02 -3.04 -0.70
C ILE A 59 26.83 -3.90 -1.18
N LEU A 60 25.77 -3.28 -1.72
CA LEU A 60 24.47 -3.91 -1.94
C LEU A 60 23.87 -3.76 -3.35
N GLY A 61 24.35 -2.83 -4.19
CA GLY A 61 23.75 -2.51 -5.50
C GLY A 61 23.67 -3.72 -6.44
N SER A 62 24.71 -4.54 -6.49
CA SER A 62 24.76 -5.75 -7.32
C SER A 62 23.84 -6.90 -6.84
N LYS A 63 23.12 -6.74 -5.73
CA LYS A 63 22.32 -7.84 -5.13
C LYS A 63 20.90 -7.85 -5.71
N LYS A 64 20.53 -8.96 -6.36
CA LYS A 64 19.20 -9.24 -6.95
C LYS A 64 18.01 -9.01 -5.98
N ASN A 65 18.25 -9.08 -4.67
CA ASN A 65 17.28 -8.81 -3.60
C ASN A 65 16.95 -7.30 -3.42
N ILE A 66 17.57 -6.41 -4.20
CA ILE A 66 17.38 -4.94 -4.15
C ILE A 66 17.20 -4.38 -5.57
N TYR A 67 17.92 -4.94 -6.54
CA TYR A 67 17.71 -4.71 -7.96
C TYR A 67 17.29 -6.04 -8.61
N PRO A 68 16.00 -6.42 -8.51
CA PRO A 68 15.50 -7.60 -9.22
C PRO A 68 15.57 -7.36 -10.73
N VAL A 69 16.11 -8.35 -11.45
CA VAL A 69 16.07 -8.35 -12.92
C VAL A 69 14.66 -8.72 -13.34
N LEU A 70 13.94 -7.79 -13.95
CA LEU A 70 12.61 -8.04 -14.50
C LEU A 70 12.75 -8.82 -15.82
N LEU A 71 12.65 -10.15 -15.72
CA LEU A 71 12.44 -11.01 -16.87
C LEU A 71 10.97 -10.90 -17.30
N LEU A 72 10.66 -9.84 -18.04
CA LEU A 72 9.41 -9.73 -18.79
C LEU A 72 9.51 -10.64 -20.01
N SER A 73 8.88 -11.81 -19.93
CA SER A 73 8.53 -12.57 -21.13
C SER A 73 7.49 -11.78 -21.90
N SER A 74 7.91 -11.16 -23.00
CA SER A 74 6.98 -10.67 -24.02
C SER A 74 6.19 -11.84 -24.65
N ASP A 75 5.17 -11.50 -25.42
CA ASP A 75 4.52 -12.39 -26.39
C ASP A 75 3.53 -13.45 -25.85
N THR A 76 2.85 -13.15 -24.74
CA THR A 76 1.50 -13.70 -24.46
C THR A 76 0.46 -12.59 -24.34
N ILE A 77 -0.13 -12.19 -25.48
CA ILE A 77 -1.28 -11.30 -25.51
C ILE A 77 -2.53 -12.13 -25.20
N ASN A 78 -2.95 -12.15 -23.93
CA ASN A 78 -4.23 -12.73 -23.56
C ASN A 78 -5.37 -11.79 -24.00
N THR A 79 -5.85 -11.95 -25.23
CA THR A 79 -7.16 -11.43 -25.66
C THR A 79 -8.26 -12.13 -24.86
N PRO A 80 -9.10 -11.41 -24.10
CA PRO A 80 -10.31 -12.00 -23.54
C PRO A 80 -11.27 -12.32 -24.69
N GLU A 81 -11.68 -13.58 -24.80
CA GLU A 81 -12.68 -14.01 -25.77
C GLU A 81 -14.07 -13.81 -25.12
N GLU A 82 -14.94 -13.01 -25.74
CA GLU A 82 -16.27 -12.70 -25.19
C GLU A 82 -17.27 -13.82 -25.51
N SER A 83 -17.29 -14.87 -24.68
CA SER A 83 -18.38 -15.84 -24.65
C SER A 83 -19.51 -15.33 -23.74
N ALA A 84 -20.67 -15.04 -24.32
CA ALA A 84 -21.89 -14.74 -23.58
C ALA A 84 -22.57 -16.02 -23.06
N ASP A 85 -23.34 -15.84 -21.97
CA ASP A 85 -24.25 -16.81 -21.35
C ASP A 85 -23.56 -18.09 -20.78
N ASP A 86 -23.95 -18.64 -19.63
CA ASP A 86 -25.29 -18.70 -19.06
C ASP A 86 -25.31 -18.57 -17.51
N MET A 87 -26.51 -18.49 -16.93
CA MET A 87 -26.74 -18.43 -15.47
C MET A 87 -27.28 -19.74 -14.90
N ASP A 88 -26.47 -20.49 -14.16
CA ASP A 88 -26.97 -21.36 -13.10
C ASP A 88 -26.01 -21.42 -11.90
N ASN A 89 -26.56 -21.53 -10.69
CA ASN A 89 -25.84 -21.56 -9.42
C ASN A 89 -26.55 -22.49 -8.43
N VAL A 90 -26.46 -23.79 -8.69
CA VAL A 90 -27.02 -24.84 -7.83
C VAL A 90 -26.17 -24.99 -6.57
N MET A 91 -26.60 -24.36 -5.48
CA MET A 91 -25.93 -24.43 -4.18
C MET A 91 -26.42 -25.63 -3.38
N GLU A 92 -25.77 -26.79 -3.54
CA GLU A 92 -26.05 -28.02 -2.78
C GLU A 92 -25.34 -28.07 -1.41
N MET A 93 -25.85 -28.88 -0.48
CA MET A 93 -25.63 -28.75 0.97
C MET A 93 -25.19 -30.07 1.64
N SER A 94 -23.99 -30.08 2.24
CA SER A 94 -23.45 -31.06 3.23
C SER A 94 -22.02 -30.61 3.64
N THR A 95 -21.45 -30.88 4.83
CA THR A 95 -21.85 -31.66 6.02
C THR A 95 -21.09 -31.13 7.26
N GLU A 96 -21.66 -31.28 8.47
CA GLU A 96 -20.97 -31.23 9.78
C GLU A 96 -20.68 -32.68 10.29
N PRO A 97 -20.16 -32.99 11.51
CA PRO A 97 -19.70 -32.16 12.65
C PRO A 97 -18.35 -32.66 13.31
N ASP A 98 -18.24 -32.59 14.66
CA ASP A 98 -17.23 -33.17 15.60
C ASP A 98 -15.84 -32.46 15.76
N VAL A 99 -15.09 -32.42 16.90
CA VAL A 99 -15.26 -32.40 18.40
C VAL A 99 -13.83 -32.49 19.02
N GLN A 100 -13.44 -32.14 20.26
CA GLN A 100 -14.10 -31.59 21.46
C GLN A 100 -13.50 -30.19 21.82
N GLU A 101 -12.97 -29.76 22.99
CA GLU A 101 -12.67 -30.27 24.35
C GLU A 101 -12.89 -29.13 25.38
N ASN A 102 -12.70 -29.39 26.68
CA ASN A 102 -13.24 -28.60 27.80
C ASN A 102 -12.19 -27.68 28.48
N LYS A 103 -12.62 -26.60 29.16
CA LYS A 103 -12.63 -26.53 30.64
C LYS A 103 -13.19 -25.26 31.30
N THR A 104 -13.50 -25.48 32.58
CA THR A 104 -14.41 -24.82 33.52
C THR A 104 -14.07 -23.38 34.00
N GLU A 105 -15.09 -22.79 34.61
CA GLU A 105 -15.20 -21.49 35.27
C GLU A 105 -14.27 -21.29 36.49
N THR A 106 -14.09 -20.03 36.93
CA THR A 106 -14.17 -19.61 38.35
C THR A 106 -14.49 -18.10 38.45
N ARG A 107 -15.20 -17.70 39.51
CA ARG A 107 -15.81 -16.38 39.75
C ARG A 107 -15.01 -15.50 40.72
N ALA A 108 -14.90 -14.19 40.44
CA ALA A 108 -14.72 -13.13 41.45
C ALA A 108 -15.06 -11.74 40.89
N GLU A 109 -15.82 -10.93 41.64
CA GLU A 109 -16.09 -9.52 41.34
C GLU A 109 -15.28 -8.61 42.27
N THR A 110 -14.68 -7.54 41.74
CA THR A 110 -14.25 -6.35 42.52
C THR A 110 -14.38 -5.09 41.64
N VAL A 111 -14.45 -3.92 42.27
CA VAL A 111 -15.25 -2.79 41.74
C VAL A 111 -14.42 -1.53 41.47
N SER A 112 -14.87 -0.74 40.48
CA SER A 112 -14.62 0.70 40.29
C SER A 112 -13.25 1.19 39.79
N ALA A 113 -13.20 1.50 38.48
CA ALA A 113 -12.58 2.74 37.96
C ALA A 113 -13.05 3.01 36.50
N PRO A 114 -13.48 4.24 36.14
CA PRO A 114 -13.92 4.54 34.78
C PRO A 114 -12.74 4.76 33.82
N VAL A 115 -12.42 3.76 32.98
CA VAL A 115 -11.39 3.87 31.93
C VAL A 115 -11.92 4.67 30.73
N THR A 116 -11.59 5.95 30.67
CA THR A 116 -11.94 6.82 29.54
C THR A 116 -11.09 6.51 28.28
N GLN A 117 -11.67 6.75 27.10
CA GLN A 117 -11.00 6.83 25.77
C GLN A 117 -10.45 5.54 25.12
N ARG A 118 -11.32 4.72 24.50
CA ARG A 118 -10.93 3.79 23.41
C ARG A 118 -11.99 3.62 22.28
N LYS A 119 -12.30 4.67 21.51
CA LYS A 119 -13.05 4.56 20.23
C LYS A 119 -12.56 5.58 19.18
N ALA A 120 -11.59 5.21 18.34
CA ALA A 120 -11.06 6.09 17.28
C ALA A 120 -10.44 5.37 16.06
N VAL A 121 -10.96 4.20 15.65
CA VAL A 121 -10.35 3.37 14.57
C VAL A 121 -11.18 3.35 13.26
N THR A 122 -12.50 3.52 13.33
CA THR A 122 -13.42 3.24 12.19
C THR A 122 -13.38 4.30 11.06
N ASN A 123 -13.18 5.58 11.40
CA ASN A 123 -13.50 6.73 10.54
C ASN A 123 -12.60 6.92 9.29
N GLN A 124 -11.60 6.07 9.04
CA GLN A 124 -10.72 6.20 7.87
C GLN A 124 -11.27 5.59 6.58
N LYS A 125 -12.13 4.56 6.64
CA LYS A 125 -12.68 3.93 5.42
C LYS A 125 -13.76 4.80 4.77
N GLU A 126 -14.63 5.42 5.58
CA GLU A 126 -15.72 6.28 5.12
C GLU A 126 -15.21 7.56 4.43
N LYS A 127 -14.25 8.27 5.05
CA LYS A 127 -13.63 9.46 4.46
C LYS A 127 -12.95 9.18 3.11
N LYS A 128 -12.45 7.96 2.88
CA LYS A 128 -11.92 7.51 1.58
C LYS A 128 -13.03 7.27 0.56
N ARG A 129 -14.15 6.65 0.95
CA ARG A 129 -15.35 6.48 0.10
C ARG A 129 -15.94 7.82 -0.32
N LEU A 130 -16.17 8.74 0.62
CA LEU A 130 -16.67 10.10 0.34
C LEU A 130 -15.77 10.84 -0.67
N LYS A 131 -14.45 10.80 -0.50
CA LYS A 131 -13.51 11.40 -1.46
C LYS A 131 -13.60 10.77 -2.86
N SER A 132 -13.88 9.47 -2.98
CA SER A 132 -14.03 8.81 -4.28
C SER A 132 -15.36 9.13 -4.98
N VAL A 133 -16.42 9.45 -4.22
CA VAL A 133 -17.70 9.94 -4.75
C VAL A 133 -17.52 11.36 -5.30
N ILE A 134 -17.03 12.29 -4.47
CA ILE A 134 -16.78 13.69 -4.86
C ILE A 134 -15.89 13.82 -6.12
N LEU A 135 -14.91 12.92 -6.30
CA LEU A 135 -14.05 12.88 -7.49
C LEU A 135 -14.73 12.31 -8.75
N LYS A 136 -15.80 11.52 -8.61
CA LYS A 136 -16.69 11.15 -9.73
C LYS A 136 -17.61 12.32 -10.09
N ASP A 137 -18.17 12.99 -9.08
CA ASP A 137 -19.11 14.10 -9.27
C ASP A 137 -18.44 15.25 -10.04
N ILE A 138 -17.26 15.70 -9.59
CA ILE A 138 -16.44 16.71 -10.26
C ILE A 138 -16.07 16.30 -11.71
N ARG A 139 -15.89 15.00 -11.98
CA ARG A 139 -15.64 14.49 -13.34
C ARG A 139 -16.90 14.58 -14.21
N CYS A 140 -18.05 14.23 -13.65
CA CYS A 140 -19.36 14.31 -14.31
C CYS A 140 -19.71 15.77 -14.65
N ASP A 141 -19.60 16.68 -13.67
CA ASP A 141 -19.84 18.12 -13.86
C ASP A 141 -18.96 18.71 -14.96
N ARG A 142 -17.67 18.35 -14.97
CA ARG A 142 -16.75 18.83 -16.02
C ARG A 142 -17.14 18.30 -17.41
N GLN A 143 -17.59 17.05 -17.53
CA GLN A 143 -18.10 16.50 -18.79
C GLN A 143 -19.40 17.21 -19.22
N ASN A 144 -20.33 17.43 -18.29
CA ASN A 144 -21.61 18.08 -18.54
C ASN A 144 -21.44 19.56 -18.93
N TYR A 145 -20.46 20.27 -18.35
CA TYR A 145 -20.08 21.62 -18.77
C TYR A 145 -19.62 21.66 -20.23
N TYR A 146 -18.71 20.75 -20.62
CA TYR A 146 -18.22 20.72 -22.01
C TYR A 146 -19.31 20.32 -23.01
N LYS A 147 -20.21 19.38 -22.67
CA LYS A 147 -21.39 19.04 -23.50
C LYS A 147 -22.27 20.28 -23.74
N LYS A 148 -22.73 20.92 -22.66
CA LYS A 148 -23.56 22.14 -22.74
C LYS A 148 -22.89 23.26 -23.51
N ARG A 149 -21.56 23.40 -23.40
CA ARG A 149 -20.80 24.38 -24.18
C ARG A 149 -20.81 24.07 -25.67
N LEU A 150 -20.58 22.81 -26.07
CA LEU A 150 -20.65 22.39 -27.48
C LEU A 150 -22.06 22.59 -28.05
N GLU A 151 -23.11 22.22 -27.33
CA GLU A 151 -24.51 22.47 -27.73
C GLU A 151 -24.81 23.95 -27.99
N ILE A 152 -24.18 24.87 -27.23
CA ILE A 152 -24.32 26.33 -27.41
C ILE A 152 -23.54 26.82 -28.64
N GLU A 153 -22.35 26.26 -28.90
CA GLU A 153 -21.54 26.59 -30.07
C GLU A 153 -22.20 26.05 -31.37
N GLU A 154 -22.81 24.86 -31.33
CA GLU A 154 -23.61 24.28 -32.42
C GLU A 154 -24.87 25.09 -32.74
N LYS A 155 -25.65 25.51 -31.72
CA LYS A 155 -26.84 26.35 -31.90
C LYS A 155 -26.50 27.68 -32.59
N LYS A 156 -25.41 28.33 -32.16
CA LYS A 156 -24.89 29.56 -32.80
C LYS A 156 -24.43 29.36 -34.24
N LEU A 157 -23.97 28.17 -34.61
CA LEU A 157 -23.63 27.83 -36.00
C LEU A 157 -24.87 27.52 -36.84
N LEU A 158 -25.94 26.97 -36.24
CA LEU A 158 -27.23 26.77 -36.89
C LEU A 158 -27.97 28.09 -37.13
N GLU A 159 -27.94 29.01 -36.18
CA GLU A 159 -28.49 30.37 -36.30
C GLU A 159 -27.82 31.12 -37.46
N LYS A 160 -26.48 31.19 -37.46
CA LYS A 160 -25.68 31.79 -38.55
C LYS A 160 -25.79 31.11 -39.92
N LYS A 161 -26.41 29.93 -39.99
CA LYS A 161 -26.76 29.22 -41.24
C LYS A 161 -28.20 29.46 -41.71
N LYS A 162 -29.05 30.06 -40.87
CA LYS A 162 -30.42 30.49 -41.22
C LYS A 162 -30.49 31.98 -41.58
N GLU A 163 -29.48 32.76 -41.17
CA GLU A 163 -29.29 34.18 -41.52
C GLU A 163 -28.56 34.36 -42.87
N LYS A 164 -28.48 33.32 -43.71
CA LYS A 164 -27.81 33.27 -45.02
C LYS A 164 -28.67 32.54 -46.04
#